data_AF-A0A836EZF2-F1
#
_entry.id   AF-A0A836EZF2-F1
#
_cell.length_a   1.000
_cell.length_b   1.000
_cell.length_c   1.000
_cell.angle_alpha   90.00
_cell.angle_beta   90.00
_cell.angle_gamma   90.00
#
_symmetry.space_group_name_H-M   'P 1'
#
loop_
_entity.id
_entity.type
_entity.pdbx_description
1 polymer ?
#
loop_
_entity_poly.entity_id
_entity_poly.type
_entity_poly.pdbx_seq_one_letter_code
_entity_poly.pdbx_strand_id
1 'polypeptide(L)'
;MVVQGNVTLVEIEHPPELSTSERILSAVDFPTDSLVYATWMNRVQNRAYFQLCDVDSLLPNCTTALSYSETNGWVEQFEAPTFNEDGMSFLLILPQIQKNGSNWRHVVLVTNATSGRPVTTALTSGYFVVTEIVSWDREDSYL
;
A
#
# COMPACT_ATOMS: atom_id res chain seq x y z
N MET A 1 -12.33 -20.78 -7.17
CA MET A 1 -11.58 -21.97 -6.74
C MET A 1 -12.15 -22.39 -5.39
N VAL A 2 -12.86 -23.52 -5.33
CA VAL A 2 -13.40 -24.05 -4.07
C VAL A 2 -12.35 -25.01 -3.55
N VAL A 3 -11.72 -24.67 -2.42
CA VAL A 3 -10.73 -25.53 -1.79
C VAL A 3 -11.44 -26.79 -1.29
N GLN A 4 -11.17 -27.94 -1.91
CA GLN A 4 -11.65 -29.23 -1.44
C GLN A 4 -10.62 -29.80 -0.46
N GLY A 5 -10.94 -29.80 0.83
CA GLY A 5 -10.08 -30.33 1.89
C GLY A 5 -10.43 -29.78 3.28
N ASN A 6 -9.67 -30.19 4.29
CA ASN A 6 -9.75 -29.59 5.62
C ASN A 6 -8.90 -28.31 5.62
N VAL A 7 -9.53 -27.14 5.58
CA VAL A 7 -8.85 -25.85 5.48
C VAL A 7 -8.94 -25.14 6.82
N THR A 8 -7.80 -24.73 7.36
CA THR A 8 -7.72 -23.78 8.46
C THR A 8 -7.73 -22.37 7.88
N LEU A 9 -8.76 -21.59 8.20
CA LEU A 9 -8.80 -20.18 7.87
C LEU A 9 -7.91 -19.43 8.88
N VAL A 10 -7.09 -18.53 8.36
CA VAL A 10 -6.28 -17.62 9.18
C VAL A 10 -6.70 -16.19 8.85
N GLU A 11 -6.95 -15.41 9.89
CA GLU A 11 -7.26 -13.99 9.76
C GLU A 11 -5.98 -13.19 9.58
N ILE A 12 -5.98 -12.27 8.62
CA ILE A 12 -4.93 -11.26 8.51
C ILE A 12 -5.30 -10.10 9.41
N GLU A 13 -4.54 -9.95 10.49
CA GLU A 13 -4.77 -8.91 11.48
C GLU A 13 -4.42 -7.53 10.93
N HIS A 14 -5.28 -6.57 11.27
CA HIS A 14 -5.05 -5.16 10.99
C HIS A 14 -3.75 -4.64 11.66
N PRO A 15 -3.20 -3.50 11.21
CA PRO A 15 -2.05 -2.87 11.86
C PRO A 15 -2.33 -2.51 13.33
N PRO A 16 -1.36 -2.69 14.25
CA PRO A 16 -1.54 -2.42 15.69
C PRO A 16 -2.03 -1.00 16.02
N GLU A 17 -1.71 -0.02 15.17
CA GLU A 17 -2.12 1.39 15.29
C GLU A 17 -3.64 1.58 15.23
N LEU A 18 -4.36 0.60 14.66
CA LEU A 18 -5.82 0.59 14.53
C LEU A 18 -6.50 -0.33 15.56
N SER A 19 -5.77 -0.83 16.56
CA SER A 19 -6.30 -1.76 17.57
C SER A 19 -7.41 -1.18 18.45
N THR A 20 -7.38 0.13 18.70
CA THR A 20 -8.29 0.82 19.63
C THR A 20 -9.35 1.68 18.95
N SER A 21 -9.43 1.62 17.61
CA SER A 21 -10.35 2.44 16.81
C SER A 21 -11.07 1.62 15.76
N GLU A 22 -12.28 2.06 15.40
CA GLU A 22 -12.92 1.57 14.19
C GLU A 22 -12.03 1.79 12.96
N ARG A 23 -12.05 0.80 12.07
CA ARG A 23 -11.12 0.66 10.94
C ARG A 23 -11.85 0.21 9.70
N ILE A 24 -11.25 0.49 8.56
CA ILE A 24 -11.76 0.14 7.24
C ILE A 24 -10.66 -0.64 6.52
N LEU A 25 -11.00 -1.82 6.01
CA LEU A 25 -10.21 -2.51 4.99
C LEU A 25 -10.67 -1.96 3.64
N SER A 26 -9.80 -1.19 2.97
CA SER A 26 -10.18 -0.39 1.81
C SER A 26 -9.80 -1.03 0.47
N ALA A 27 -8.66 -1.73 0.43
CA ALA A 27 -8.21 -2.48 -0.74
C ALA A 27 -7.44 -3.72 -0.29
N VAL A 28 -7.45 -4.76 -1.13
CA VAL A 28 -6.70 -6.00 -0.97
C VAL A 28 -6.10 -6.36 -2.32
N ASP A 29 -4.89 -6.90 -2.33
CA ASP A 29 -4.26 -7.43 -3.53
C ASP A 29 -3.34 -8.60 -3.18
N PHE A 30 -2.90 -9.35 -4.20
CA PHE A 30 -2.03 -10.51 -4.07
C PHE A 30 -0.77 -10.28 -4.93
N PRO A 31 0.23 -9.53 -4.43
CA PRO A 31 1.43 -9.22 -5.20
C PRO A 31 2.16 -10.47 -5.72
N THR A 32 2.14 -11.56 -4.94
CA THR A 32 2.68 -12.87 -5.30
C THR A 32 1.79 -13.96 -4.71
N ASP A 33 2.10 -15.24 -4.99
CA ASP A 33 1.40 -16.38 -4.40
C ASP A 33 1.53 -16.46 -2.86
N SER A 34 2.57 -15.85 -2.30
CA SER A 34 2.89 -15.89 -0.85
C SER A 34 2.75 -14.54 -0.15
N LEU A 35 2.47 -13.46 -0.88
CA LEU A 35 2.28 -12.13 -0.31
C LEU A 35 0.83 -11.69 -0.49
N VAL A 36 0.22 -11.27 0.62
CA VAL A 36 -1.09 -10.61 0.63
C VAL A 36 -0.89 -9.17 1.04
N TYR A 37 -1.50 -8.26 0.29
CA TYR A 37 -1.51 -6.83 0.56
C TYR A 37 -2.87 -6.38 1.08
N ALA A 38 -2.86 -5.42 2.02
CA ALA A 38 -4.06 -4.76 2.50
C ALA A 38 -3.82 -3.27 2.76
N THR A 39 -4.71 -2.41 2.24
CA THR A 39 -4.80 -1.00 2.67
C THR A 39 -5.81 -0.88 3.81
N TRP A 40 -5.33 -0.51 5.00
CA TRP A 40 -6.16 -0.21 6.16
C TRP A 40 -6.27 1.28 6.41
N MET A 41 -7.45 1.75 6.82
CA MET A 41 -7.68 3.14 7.20
C MET A 41 -8.35 3.23 8.57
N ASN A 42 -8.13 4.35 9.27
CA ASN A 42 -8.97 4.68 10.41
C ASN A 42 -10.36 5.14 9.94
N ARG A 43 -11.38 5.04 10.80
CA ARG A 43 -12.77 5.42 10.46
C ARG A 43 -12.94 6.89 10.04
N VAL A 44 -12.10 7.79 10.56
CA VAL A 44 -12.08 9.21 10.19
C VAL A 44 -11.48 9.43 8.79
N GLN A 45 -10.80 8.42 8.25
CA GLN A 45 -10.19 8.42 6.91
C GLN A 45 -9.17 9.53 6.73
N ASN A 46 -8.31 9.75 7.73
CA ASN A 46 -7.16 10.66 7.61
C ASN A 46 -5.82 9.96 7.87
N ARG A 47 -5.84 8.64 8.07
CA ARG A 47 -4.66 7.77 8.17
C ARG A 47 -4.87 6.52 7.34
N ALA A 48 -3.87 6.17 6.54
CA ALA A 48 -3.81 4.94 5.76
C ALA A 48 -2.54 4.15 6.12
N TYR A 49 -2.65 2.83 6.10
CA TYR A 49 -1.59 1.88 6.42
C TYR A 49 -1.55 0.83 5.32
N PHE A 50 -0.38 0.64 4.73
CA PHE A 50 -0.13 -0.23 3.58
C PHE A 50 0.59 -1.46 4.11
N GLN A 51 -0.16 -2.52 4.38
CA GLN A 51 0.33 -3.72 5.05
C GLN A 51 0.60 -4.82 4.04
N LEU A 52 1.75 -5.49 4.14
CA LEU A 52 2.04 -6.73 3.43
C LEU A 52 2.20 -7.86 4.44
N CYS A 53 1.66 -9.02 4.12
CA CYS A 53 1.74 -10.21 4.93
C CYS A 53 2.27 -11.38 4.10
N ASP A 54 3.38 -11.96 4.56
CA ASP A 54 3.83 -13.26 4.07
C ASP A 54 2.94 -14.36 4.67
N VAL A 55 2.33 -15.16 3.81
CA VAL A 55 1.35 -16.20 4.15
C VAL A 55 1.85 -17.63 3.89
N ASP A 56 3.15 -17.82 3.64
CA ASP A 56 3.72 -19.17 3.42
C ASP A 56 3.79 -19.99 4.72
N SER A 57 3.71 -19.32 5.88
CA SER A 57 3.74 -19.96 7.19
C SER A 57 2.35 -20.05 7.84
N LEU A 58 2.22 -20.91 8.86
CA LEU A 58 0.95 -21.12 9.58
C LEU A 58 0.37 -19.83 10.20
N LEU A 59 1.22 -18.85 10.52
CA LEU A 59 0.82 -17.54 11.05
C LEU A 59 1.35 -16.44 10.13
N PRO A 60 0.49 -15.62 9.52
CA PRO A 60 0.92 -14.54 8.63
C PRO A 60 1.93 -13.62 9.30
N ASN A 61 3.05 -13.37 8.62
CA ASN A 61 4.06 -12.40 9.06
C ASN A 61 3.81 -11.07 8.37
N CYS A 62 3.17 -10.15 9.08
CA CYS A 62 2.73 -8.87 8.53
C CYS A 62 3.68 -7.71 8.88
N THR A 63 3.96 -6.86 7.90
CA THR A 63 4.72 -5.62 8.03
C THR A 63 3.97 -4.46 7.40
N THR A 64 3.90 -3.33 8.10
CA THR A 64 3.39 -2.07 7.53
C THR A 64 4.50 -1.42 6.69
N ALA A 65 4.41 -1.53 5.37
CA ALA A 65 5.38 -1.00 4.42
C ALA A 65 5.30 0.52 4.26
N LEU A 66 4.16 1.12 4.57
CA LEU A 66 4.00 2.57 4.59
C LEU A 66 2.86 2.93 5.55
N SER A 67 3.00 4.07 6.21
CA SER A 67 1.87 4.76 6.82
C SER A 67 1.80 6.18 6.27
N TYR A 68 0.60 6.66 6.01
CA TYR A 68 0.35 7.99 5.49
C TYR A 68 -0.71 8.68 6.34
N SER A 69 -0.48 9.95 6.68
CA SER A 69 -1.42 10.77 7.44
C SER A 69 -1.68 12.06 6.69
N GLU A 70 -2.96 12.37 6.49
CA GLU A 70 -3.40 13.66 5.97
C GLU A 70 -3.85 14.53 7.15
N THR A 71 -3.27 15.74 7.27
CA THR A 71 -3.53 16.64 8.40
C THR A 71 -4.66 17.62 8.11
N ASN A 72 -4.92 17.93 6.83
CA ASN A 72 -5.87 18.96 6.41
C ASN A 72 -6.96 18.40 5.48
N GLY A 73 -7.29 17.11 5.60
CA GLY A 73 -8.23 16.43 4.72
C GLY A 73 -8.39 14.94 5.02
N TRP A 74 -8.69 14.17 3.98
CA TRP A 74 -8.86 12.73 4.03
C TRP A 74 -7.88 12.00 3.10
N VAL A 75 -7.65 10.72 3.36
CA VAL A 75 -6.90 9.80 2.49
C VAL A 75 -7.80 9.22 1.40
N GLU A 76 -7.23 8.87 0.25
CA GLU A 76 -7.97 8.42 -0.94
C GLU A 76 -7.51 7.06 -1.48
N GLN A 77 -6.78 6.27 -0.68
CA GLN A 77 -6.21 4.98 -1.11
C GLN A 77 -7.22 3.82 -1.07
N PHE A 78 -8.28 3.93 -1.86
CA PHE A 78 -9.31 2.89 -2.02
C PHE A 78 -8.96 1.82 -3.05
N GLU A 79 -7.84 1.97 -3.74
CA GLU A 79 -7.32 1.01 -4.71
C GLU A 79 -5.97 0.47 -4.21
N ALA A 80 -5.66 -0.76 -4.61
CA ALA A 80 -4.36 -1.34 -4.33
C ALA A 80 -3.28 -0.64 -5.19
N PRO A 81 -2.04 -0.51 -4.68
CA PRO A 81 -0.95 0.05 -5.45
C PRO A 81 -0.51 -0.92 -6.55
N THR A 82 0.20 -0.41 -7.56
CA THR A 82 0.75 -1.23 -8.64
C THR A 82 2.06 -1.87 -8.18
N PHE A 83 2.05 -3.18 -7.94
CA PHE A 83 3.24 -3.93 -7.55
C PHE A 83 4.12 -4.29 -8.75
N ASN A 84 5.40 -4.55 -8.49
CA ASN A 84 6.23 -5.31 -9.42
C ASN A 84 6.08 -6.82 -9.18
N GLU A 85 6.68 -7.61 -10.06
CA GLU A 85 6.55 -9.07 -10.09
C GLU A 85 6.94 -9.79 -8.79
N ASP A 86 7.90 -9.26 -8.02
CA ASP A 86 8.36 -9.87 -6.76
C ASP A 86 7.60 -9.35 -5.52
N GLY A 87 6.70 -8.38 -5.68
CA GLY A 87 5.94 -7.75 -4.59
C GLY A 87 6.77 -6.91 -3.60
N MET A 88 8.07 -6.73 -3.83
CA MET A 88 8.99 -6.01 -2.93
C MET A 88 8.97 -4.50 -3.13
N SER A 89 8.36 -4.05 -4.22
CA SER A 89 8.20 -2.65 -4.56
C SER A 89 6.80 -2.38 -5.11
N PHE A 90 6.30 -1.17 -4.92
CA PHE A 90 5.03 -0.76 -5.49
C PHE A 90 4.98 0.73 -5.78
N LEU A 91 4.12 1.09 -6.75
CA LEU A 91 3.81 2.46 -7.10
C LEU A 91 2.44 2.83 -6.56
N LEU A 92 2.35 4.03 -6.00
CA LEU A 92 1.08 4.62 -5.59
C LEU A 92 1.10 6.13 -5.79
N ILE A 93 -0.08 6.74 -5.70
CA ILE A 93 -0.22 8.19 -5.81
C ILE A 93 -0.38 8.77 -4.40
N LEU A 94 0.55 9.64 -4.01
CA LEU A 94 0.50 10.40 -2.76
C LEU A 94 0.72 11.89 -3.00
N PRO A 95 0.19 12.77 -2.13
CA PRO A 95 0.57 14.17 -2.12
C PRO A 95 2.07 14.36 -1.86
N GLN A 96 2.73 15.13 -2.72
CA GLN A 96 4.13 15.52 -2.61
C GLN A 96 4.26 17.05 -2.55
N ILE A 97 5.11 17.53 -1.64
CA ILE A 97 5.39 18.96 -1.49
C ILE A 97 6.18 19.46 -2.70
N GLN A 98 5.71 20.53 -3.32
CA GLN A 98 6.34 21.18 -4.47
C GLN A 98 7.19 22.38 -4.03
N LYS A 99 7.94 22.97 -4.97
CA LYS A 99 8.87 24.10 -4.69
C LYS A 99 8.23 25.31 -4.00
N ASN A 100 6.93 25.53 -4.18
CA ASN A 100 6.19 26.64 -3.56
C ASN A 100 5.51 26.25 -2.22
N GLY A 101 5.77 25.05 -1.71
CA GLY A 101 5.17 24.53 -0.47
C GLY A 101 3.77 23.92 -0.64
N SER A 102 3.17 23.95 -1.83
CA SER A 102 1.88 23.29 -2.07
C SER A 102 2.02 21.79 -2.29
N ASN A 103 0.98 21.02 -1.93
CA ASN A 103 0.92 19.58 -2.11
C ASN A 103 0.19 19.23 -3.42
N TRP A 104 0.78 18.34 -4.21
CA TRP A 104 0.20 17.83 -5.46
C TRP A 104 0.33 16.31 -5.52
N ARG A 105 -0.67 15.63 -6.08
CA ARG A 105 -0.71 14.16 -6.17
C ARG A 105 0.27 13.67 -7.25
N HIS A 106 1.26 12.89 -6.84
CA HIS A 106 2.35 12.41 -7.71
C HIS A 106 2.62 10.92 -7.47
N VAL A 107 3.25 10.28 -8.45
CA VAL A 107 3.67 8.89 -8.31
C VAL A 107 4.82 8.78 -7.33
N VAL A 108 4.67 7.87 -6.39
CA VAL A 108 5.67 7.51 -5.39
C VAL A 108 6.00 6.03 -5.56
N LEU A 109 7.28 5.73 -5.60
CA LEU A 109 7.81 4.39 -5.52
C LEU A 109 8.15 4.06 -4.08
N VAL A 110 7.63 2.93 -3.60
CA VAL A 110 8.06 2.30 -2.35
C VAL A 110 8.91 1.08 -2.72
N THR A 111 10.10 0.96 -2.15
CA THR A 111 10.98 -0.21 -2.30
C THR A 111 11.30 -0.83 -0.94
N ASN A 112 11.76 -2.08 -0.95
CA ASN A 112 12.03 -2.86 0.25
C ASN A 112 10.79 -2.96 1.17
N ALA A 113 9.61 -3.09 0.58
CA ALA A 113 8.32 -3.00 1.24
C ALA A 113 8.16 -3.97 2.42
N THR A 114 8.73 -5.17 2.32
CA THR A 114 8.64 -6.23 3.35
C THR A 114 9.81 -6.23 4.34
N SER A 115 10.81 -5.36 4.16
CA SER A 115 12.06 -5.40 4.96
C SER A 115 11.95 -4.78 6.35
N GLY A 116 10.80 -4.17 6.69
CA GLY A 116 10.63 -3.31 7.87
C GLY A 116 11.37 -1.96 7.77
N ARG A 117 12.13 -1.72 6.69
CA ARG A 117 12.81 -0.44 6.38
C ARG A 117 12.52 -0.02 4.93
N PRO A 118 11.25 0.26 4.60
CA PRO A 118 10.84 0.69 3.27
C PRO A 118 11.46 2.04 2.92
N VAL A 119 11.75 2.25 1.63
CA VAL A 119 12.26 3.52 1.08
C VAL A 119 11.21 4.10 0.15
N THR A 120 10.89 5.38 0.32
CA THR A 120 9.91 6.10 -0.51
C THR A 120 10.59 7.15 -1.39
N THR A 121 10.25 7.16 -2.68
CA THR A 121 10.83 8.07 -3.67
C THR A 121 9.73 8.62 -4.58
N ALA A 122 9.59 9.95 -4.65
CA ALA A 122 8.71 10.56 -5.64
C ALA A 122 9.32 10.43 -7.05
N LEU A 123 8.55 9.89 -8.00
CA LEU A 123 8.96 9.71 -9.40
C LEU A 123 8.51 10.87 -10.29
N THR A 124 7.40 11.52 -9.95
CA THR A 124 6.89 12.70 -10.65
C THR A 124 6.86 13.92 -9.73
N SER A 125 6.92 15.11 -10.33
CA SER A 125 6.80 16.38 -9.61
C SER A 125 6.30 17.47 -10.55
N GLY A 126 5.76 18.54 -9.98
CA GLY A 126 5.23 19.69 -10.72
C GLY A 126 3.85 20.12 -10.24
N TYR A 127 3.35 21.19 -10.86
CA TYR A 127 2.04 21.79 -10.57
C TYR A 127 0.94 21.15 -11.43
N PHE A 128 0.85 19.83 -11.35
CA PHE A 128 -0.19 19.01 -11.96
C PHE A 128 -0.43 17.79 -11.06
N VAL A 129 -1.53 17.09 -11.28
CA VAL A 129 -1.86 15.86 -10.55
C VAL A 129 -1.76 14.64 -11.45
N VAL A 130 -1.25 13.55 -10.91
CA VAL A 130 -1.42 12.22 -11.49
C VAL A 130 -2.74 11.66 -10.97
N THR A 131 -3.60 11.20 -11.88
CA THR A 131 -4.92 10.66 -11.55
C THR A 131 -4.91 9.16 -11.36
N GLU A 132 -4.09 8.44 -12.13
CA GLU A 132 -4.09 6.98 -12.19
C GLU A 132 -2.70 6.47 -12.64
N ILE A 133 -2.36 5.26 -12.21
CA ILE A 133 -1.22 4.48 -12.72
C ILE A 133 -1.84 3.32 -13.51
N VAL A 134 -1.64 3.29 -14.83
CA VAL A 134 -2.28 2.30 -15.71
C VAL A 134 -1.49 0.99 -15.76
N SER A 135 -0.16 1.08 -15.79
CA SER A 135 0.74 -0.06 -15.85
C SER A 135 2.12 0.33 -15.34
N TRP A 136 2.92 -0.67 -14.94
CA TRP A 136 4.32 -0.48 -14.60
C TRP A 136 5.15 -1.55 -15.31
N ASP A 137 6.06 -1.10 -16.19
CA ASP A 137 7.08 -1.94 -16.79
C ASP A 137 8.44 -1.63 -16.14
N ARG A 138 8.90 -2.56 -15.31
CA ARG A 138 10.16 -2.38 -14.59
C ARG A 138 11.37 -2.67 -15.48
N GLU A 139 11.28 -3.58 -16.43
CA GLU A 139 12.42 -4.00 -17.24
C GLU A 139 12.88 -2.84 -18.13
N ASP A 140 11.92 -2.18 -18.77
CA ASP A 140 12.18 -1.04 -19.64
C ASP A 140 12.08 0.32 -18.92
N SER A 141 11.80 0.32 -17.61
CA SER A 141 11.63 1.51 -16.77
C SER A 141 10.54 2.47 -17.27
N TYR A 142 9.43 1.92 -17.76
CA TYR A 142 8.26 2.69 -18.18
C TYR A 142 7.15 2.70 -17.13
N LEU A 143 6.49 3.86 -17.04
CA LEU A 143 5.35 4.18 -16.20
C LEU A 143 4.33 4.97 -17.01
#